data_AF-X0UGV7-F1
#
_entry.id   AF-X0UGV7-F1
#
_cell.length_a   1.000
_cell.length_b   1.000
_cell.length_c   1.000
_cell.angle_alpha   90.00
_cell.angle_beta   90.00
_cell.angle_gamma   90.00
#
_symmetry.space_group_name_H-M   'P 1'
#
loop_
_entity.id
_entity.type
_entity.pdbx_description
1 polymer ?
#
loop_
_entity_poly.entity_id
_entity_poly.type
_entity_poly.pdbx_seq_one_letter_code
_entity_poly.pdbx_strand_id
1 'polypeptide(L)'
;MNMKKKSFMRIAELSDRSGISSPRIKYYIGIGIVPKPIKAGKTNAYYTSHHLEQLQLIKNMHDKKNIPISDIKKMVGNSVDLHEFSEDNNSASTMVKNDIINSCIPIFRKKGYEKTTTEDIVKAANITRYYFYKHFKNKKELFIECLNTLKEDFDKASPFEKNFYTTH
;
A
#
# COMPACT_ATOMS: atom_id res chain seq x y z
N MET A 1 5.62 23.79 0.58
CA MET A 1 4.33 23.47 -0.07
C MET A 1 4.61 22.86 -1.43
N ASN A 2 4.40 21.55 -1.63
CA ASN A 2 4.21 20.96 -2.97
C ASN A 2 3.66 19.52 -2.86
N MET A 3 2.34 19.40 -2.81
CA MET A 3 1.63 18.13 -2.99
C MET A 3 1.79 17.73 -4.47
N LYS A 4 2.73 16.84 -4.79
CA LYS A 4 2.82 16.29 -6.16
C LYS A 4 1.47 15.66 -6.51
N LYS A 5 0.86 16.16 -7.59
CA LYS A 5 -0.37 15.63 -8.22
C LYS A 5 -0.38 14.10 -8.16
N LYS A 6 -1.49 13.49 -7.74
CA LYS A 6 -1.82 12.10 -8.10
C LYS A 6 -1.90 12.04 -9.63
N SER A 7 -0.77 11.80 -10.29
CA SER A 7 -0.66 11.77 -11.75
C SER A 7 -1.12 10.41 -12.23
N PHE A 8 -2.39 10.33 -12.61
CA PHE A 8 -2.95 9.18 -13.29
C PHE A 8 -2.46 9.18 -14.74
N MET A 9 -1.91 8.06 -15.18
CA MET A 9 -1.40 7.85 -16.53
C MET A 9 -2.41 7.06 -17.36
N ARG A 10 -2.46 7.30 -18.67
CA ARG A 10 -3.09 6.38 -19.63
C ARG A 10 -2.07 5.33 -20.07
N ILE A 11 -2.53 4.24 -20.70
CA ILE A 11 -1.63 3.14 -21.10
C ILE A 11 -0.51 3.60 -22.04
N ALA A 12 -0.78 4.55 -22.93
CA ALA A 12 0.23 5.14 -23.81
C ALA A 12 1.32 5.87 -23.01
N GLU A 13 0.92 6.75 -22.09
CA GLU A 13 1.86 7.45 -21.22
C GLU A 13 2.65 6.48 -20.32
N LEU A 14 1.99 5.46 -19.78
CA LEU A 14 2.64 4.42 -18.98
C LEU A 14 3.66 3.62 -19.80
N SER A 15 3.33 3.31 -21.05
CA SER A 15 4.21 2.64 -22.01
C SER A 15 5.47 3.46 -22.27
N ASP A 16 5.30 4.74 -22.59
CA ASP A 16 6.42 5.64 -22.88
C ASP A 16 7.34 5.81 -21.67
N ARG A 17 6.75 5.98 -20.48
CA ARG A 17 7.51 6.21 -19.23
C ARG A 17 8.16 4.96 -18.66
N SER A 18 7.53 3.80 -18.81
CA SER A 18 8.13 2.53 -18.39
C SER A 18 9.13 1.99 -19.42
N GLY A 19 9.05 2.45 -20.67
CA GLY A 19 9.78 1.89 -21.79
C GLY A 19 9.44 0.43 -22.06
N ILE A 20 8.20 0.02 -21.72
CA ILE A 20 7.61 -1.30 -22.01
C ILE A 20 6.38 -1.07 -22.88
N SER A 21 6.23 -1.86 -23.94
CA SER A 21 5.11 -1.69 -24.88
C SER A 21 3.74 -1.94 -24.23
N SER A 22 2.73 -1.19 -24.68
CA SER A 22 1.33 -1.36 -24.25
C SER A 22 0.82 -2.81 -24.29
N PRO A 23 1.12 -3.63 -25.32
CA PRO A 23 0.76 -5.06 -25.31
C PRO A 23 1.42 -5.85 -24.17
N ARG A 24 2.69 -5.59 -23.87
CA ARG A 24 3.45 -6.28 -22.83
C ARG A 24 3.00 -5.87 -21.42
N ILE A 25 2.62 -4.61 -21.23
CA ILE A 25 1.95 -4.14 -20.01
C ILE A 25 0.62 -4.88 -19.79
N LYS A 26 -0.23 -4.98 -20.83
CA LYS A 26 -1.49 -5.75 -20.74
C LYS A 26 -1.26 -7.22 -20.42
N TYR A 27 -0.23 -7.81 -21.03
CA TYR A 27 0.20 -9.17 -20.72
C TYR A 27 0.55 -9.32 -19.24
N TYR A 28 1.40 -8.44 -18.68
CA TYR A 28 1.77 -8.45 -17.26
C TYR A 28 0.59 -8.31 -16.31
N ILE A 29 -0.39 -7.46 -16.66
CA ILE A 29 -1.64 -7.33 -15.90
C ILE A 29 -2.48 -8.61 -16.00
N GLY A 30 -2.56 -9.20 -17.19
CA GLY A 30 -3.32 -10.43 -17.44
C GLY A 30 -2.81 -11.63 -16.65
N ILE A 31 -1.48 -11.74 -16.48
CA ILE A 31 -0.85 -12.81 -15.71
C ILE A 31 -0.67 -12.48 -14.21
N GLY A 32 -1.11 -11.29 -13.78
CA GLY A 32 -1.13 -10.87 -12.37
C GLY A 32 0.15 -10.23 -11.82
N ILE A 33 1.19 -10.03 -12.65
CA ILE A 33 2.47 -9.43 -12.22
C ILE A 33 2.33 -7.91 -11.98
N VAL A 34 1.32 -7.27 -12.57
CA VAL A 34 1.02 -5.85 -12.36
C VAL A 34 -0.44 -5.71 -11.95
N PRO A 35 -0.78 -4.89 -10.95
CA PRO A 35 -2.16 -4.68 -10.52
C PRO A 35 -3.09 -4.25 -11.66
N LYS A 36 -4.38 -4.58 -11.52
CA LYS A 36 -5.39 -4.14 -12.47
C LYS A 36 -5.54 -2.61 -12.43
N PRO A 37 -5.67 -1.95 -13.59
CA PRO A 37 -5.83 -0.51 -13.63
C PRO A 37 -7.18 -0.05 -13.10
N ILE A 38 -7.23 1.22 -12.71
CA ILE A 38 -8.45 1.87 -12.23
C ILE A 38 -9.32 2.23 -13.43
N LYS A 39 -10.53 1.68 -13.51
CA LYS A 39 -11.47 1.96 -14.62
C LYS A 39 -12.25 3.25 -14.33
N ALA A 40 -12.32 4.15 -15.32
CA ALA A 40 -13.10 5.40 -15.24
C ALA A 40 -14.22 5.48 -16.29
N GLY A 41 -14.60 4.35 -16.88
CA GLY A 41 -15.66 4.23 -17.88
C GLY A 41 -15.55 2.91 -18.65
N LYS A 42 -16.25 2.78 -19.78
CA LYS A 42 -16.26 1.56 -20.61
C LYS A 42 -14.93 1.30 -21.32
N THR A 43 -14.18 2.35 -21.66
CA THR A 43 -12.93 2.28 -22.45
C THR A 43 -11.72 2.92 -21.76
N ASN A 44 -11.91 3.69 -20.68
CA ASN A 44 -10.85 4.46 -20.05
C ASN A 44 -10.29 3.75 -18.81
N ALA A 45 -8.98 3.44 -18.85
CA ALA A 45 -8.21 2.87 -17.75
C ALA A 45 -7.09 3.83 -17.31
N TYR A 46 -6.97 4.05 -16.00
CA TYR A 46 -5.95 4.88 -15.38
C TYR A 46 -4.97 4.04 -14.58
N TYR A 47 -3.70 4.40 -14.71
CA TYR A 47 -2.57 3.76 -14.06
C TYR A 47 -1.93 4.75 -13.08
N THR A 48 -1.45 4.25 -11.95
CA THR A 48 -0.81 5.07 -10.91
C THR A 48 0.71 5.07 -11.07
N SER A 49 1.41 5.95 -10.33
CA SER A 49 2.87 5.92 -10.23
C SER A 49 3.41 4.56 -9.78
N HIS A 50 2.66 3.85 -8.92
CA HIS A 50 3.02 2.49 -8.49
C HIS A 50 3.09 1.49 -9.66
N HIS A 51 2.20 1.61 -10.66
CA HIS A 51 2.27 0.76 -11.86
C HIS A 51 3.55 1.04 -12.66
N LEU A 52 3.97 2.30 -12.73
CA LEU A 52 5.19 2.69 -13.42
C LEU A 52 6.45 2.16 -12.72
N GLU A 53 6.52 2.30 -11.39
CA GLU A 53 7.62 1.80 -10.57
C GLU A 53 7.80 0.29 -10.71
N GLN A 54 6.71 -0.48 -10.64
CA GLN A 54 6.72 -1.93 -10.83
C GLN A 54 7.19 -2.32 -12.24
N LEU A 55 6.70 -1.63 -13.27
CA LEU A 55 7.10 -1.89 -14.65
C LEU A 55 8.59 -1.58 -14.89
N GLN A 56 9.11 -0.49 -14.34
CA GLN A 56 10.53 -0.15 -14.43
C GLN A 56 11.41 -1.17 -13.71
N LEU A 57 10.95 -1.68 -12.55
CA LEU A 57 11.64 -2.76 -11.85
C LEU A 57 11.71 -4.03 -12.70
N ILE A 58 10.57 -4.46 -13.26
CA ILE A 58 10.48 -5.63 -14.16
C ILE A 58 11.42 -5.47 -15.35
N LYS A 59 11.44 -4.28 -15.97
CA LYS A 59 12.34 -3.97 -17.08
C LYS A 59 13.80 -4.09 -16.68
N ASN A 60 14.19 -3.47 -15.57
CA ASN A 60 15.57 -3.50 -15.08
C ASN A 60 16.05 -4.93 -14.75
N MET A 61 15.16 -5.78 -14.24
CA MET A 61 15.47 -7.20 -13.97
C MET A 61 15.62 -8.02 -15.25
N HIS A 62 14.79 -7.74 -16.25
CA HIS A 62 14.85 -8.40 -17.55
C HIS A 62 16.13 -8.01 -18.33
N ASP A 63 16.47 -6.72 -18.37
CA ASP A 63 17.55 -6.20 -19.22
C ASP A 63 18.95 -6.46 -18.65
N LYS A 64 19.12 -6.61 -17.33
CA LYS A 64 20.44 -6.77 -16.69
C LYS A 64 20.86 -8.22 -16.39
N LYS A 65 19.96 -9.20 -16.45
CA LYS A 65 20.27 -10.57 -15.99
C LYS A 65 19.81 -11.72 -16.89
N ASN A 66 19.28 -11.46 -18.10
CA ASN A 66 18.78 -12.53 -18.99
C ASN A 66 17.77 -13.47 -18.29
N ILE A 67 16.99 -12.93 -17.35
CA ILE A 67 16.05 -13.71 -16.53
C ILE A 67 14.74 -13.85 -17.32
N PRO A 68 14.30 -15.09 -17.61
CA PRO A 68 13.03 -15.35 -18.27
C PRO A 68 11.84 -14.71 -17.53
N ILE A 69 10.82 -14.27 -18.26
CA ILE A 69 9.64 -13.61 -17.66
C ILE A 69 8.88 -14.50 -16.68
N SER A 70 9.00 -15.83 -16.84
CA SER A 70 8.49 -16.84 -15.91
C SER A 70 9.23 -16.85 -14.58
N ASP A 71 10.55 -16.59 -14.60
CA ASP A 71 11.38 -16.52 -13.41
C ASP A 71 11.23 -15.15 -12.76
N ILE A 72 11.06 -14.09 -13.55
CA ILE A 72 10.57 -12.81 -13.04
C ILE A 72 9.18 -13.01 -12.41
N LYS A 73 8.25 -13.78 -12.98
CA LYS A 73 6.98 -14.12 -12.29
C LYS A 73 7.19 -14.92 -11.01
N LYS A 74 8.25 -15.69 -10.83
CA LYS A 74 8.52 -16.39 -9.56
C LYS A 74 9.20 -15.46 -8.54
N MET A 75 10.13 -14.62 -8.99
CA MET A 75 10.86 -13.67 -8.15
C MET A 75 10.03 -12.43 -7.80
N VAL A 76 9.23 -11.96 -8.76
CA VAL A 76 8.31 -10.83 -8.70
C VAL A 76 6.89 -11.28 -8.44
N GLY A 77 6.46 -12.50 -8.76
CA GLY A 77 5.22 -13.05 -8.17
C GLY A 77 5.43 -13.37 -6.71
N ASN A 78 6.65 -13.76 -6.29
CA ASN A 78 7.04 -13.52 -4.91
C ASN A 78 6.98 -12.01 -4.65
N SER A 79 7.68 -11.09 -5.33
CA SER A 79 7.67 -9.65 -4.92
C SER A 79 6.36 -8.82 -5.08
N VAL A 80 5.32 -9.36 -5.71
CA VAL A 80 4.05 -8.69 -6.08
C VAL A 80 2.85 -9.46 -5.53
N ASP A 81 3.03 -10.72 -5.11
CA ASP A 81 2.31 -11.32 -3.98
C ASP A 81 3.07 -11.14 -2.62
N LEU A 82 4.21 -10.42 -2.58
CA LEU A 82 4.97 -10.03 -1.35
C LEU A 82 4.42 -8.71 -0.78
N HIS A 83 3.10 -8.64 -0.69
CA HIS A 83 2.54 -8.34 0.61
C HIS A 83 1.97 -9.68 1.13
N GLU A 84 2.87 -10.41 1.79
CA GLU A 84 2.72 -11.66 2.58
C GLU A 84 2.22 -12.94 1.91
N PHE A 85 3.16 -13.79 1.50
CA PHE A 85 3.14 -15.20 1.89
C PHE A 85 4.56 -15.71 2.18
N SER A 86 4.95 -15.61 3.45
CA SER A 86 5.55 -16.75 4.15
C SER A 86 4.88 -16.80 5.50
N GLU A 87 4.04 -17.82 5.71
CA GLU A 87 3.79 -18.33 7.05
C GLU A 87 5.16 -18.60 7.70
N ASP A 88 5.25 -18.27 8.99
CA ASP A 88 6.47 -18.07 9.79
C ASP A 88 6.96 -16.61 9.74
N ASN A 89 6.56 -15.78 10.72
CA ASN A 89 7.30 -14.62 11.28
C ASN A 89 6.39 -13.70 12.12
N ASN A 90 6.37 -13.89 13.45
CA ASN A 90 5.64 -13.05 14.41
C ASN A 90 6.05 -11.55 14.39
N SER A 91 7.20 -11.22 13.78
CA SER A 91 7.77 -9.87 13.77
C SER A 91 7.40 -9.05 12.53
N ALA A 92 7.36 -9.67 11.34
CA ALA A 92 7.08 -8.96 10.09
C ALA A 92 5.62 -8.53 9.95
N SER A 93 4.68 -9.39 10.38
CA SER A 93 3.24 -9.06 10.44
C SER A 93 2.97 -7.86 11.35
N THR A 94 3.70 -7.77 12.47
CA THR A 94 3.62 -6.65 13.41
C THR A 94 4.16 -5.34 12.81
N MET A 95 5.28 -5.39 12.08
CA MET A 95 5.84 -4.21 11.40
C MET A 95 4.90 -3.68 10.31
N VAL A 96 4.33 -4.57 9.50
CA VAL A 96 3.35 -4.19 8.47
C VAL A 96 2.07 -3.62 9.08
N LYS A 97 1.58 -4.21 10.18
CA LYS A 97 0.43 -3.68 10.93
C LYS A 97 0.70 -2.25 11.41
N ASN A 98 1.89 -1.99 11.94
CA ASN A 98 2.30 -0.66 12.41
C ASN A 98 2.43 0.36 11.27
N ASP A 99 2.92 -0.04 10.10
CA ASP A 99 3.01 0.84 8.93
C ASP A 99 1.62 1.29 8.45
N ILE A 100 0.64 0.38 8.47
CA ILE A 100 -0.76 0.70 8.14
C ILE A 100 -1.33 1.69 9.17
N ILE A 101 -1.08 1.47 10.47
CA ILE A 101 -1.53 2.35 11.56
C ILE A 101 -0.96 3.76 11.38
N ASN A 102 0.37 3.88 11.26
CA ASN A 102 1.07 5.16 11.13
C ASN A 102 0.61 5.94 9.88
N SER A 103 0.37 5.24 8.77
CA SER A 103 -0.13 5.86 7.53
C SER A 103 -1.56 6.38 7.64
N CYS A 104 -2.37 5.81 8.53
CA CYS A 104 -3.79 6.15 8.67
C CYS A 104 -4.08 7.24 9.71
N ILE A 105 -3.22 7.40 10.73
CA ILE A 105 -3.28 8.50 11.71
C ILE A 105 -3.51 9.87 11.05
N PRO A 106 -2.72 10.33 10.04
CA PRO A 106 -2.93 11.65 9.45
C PRO A 106 -4.27 11.78 8.71
N ILE A 107 -4.85 10.67 8.23
CA ILE A 107 -6.14 10.68 7.56
C ILE A 107 -7.26 10.83 8.55
N PHE A 108 -7.24 10.05 9.62
CA PHE A 108 -8.22 10.17 10.69
C PHE A 108 -8.16 11.56 11.33
N ARG A 109 -6.96 12.11 11.53
CA ARG A 109 -6.78 13.49 12.01
C ARG A 109 -7.39 14.53 11.07
N LYS A 110 -7.24 14.37 9.76
CA LYS A 110 -7.71 15.35 8.77
C LYS A 110 -9.20 15.25 8.46
N LYS A 111 -9.73 14.03 8.30
CA LYS A 111 -11.11 13.78 7.86
C LYS A 111 -12.07 13.46 9.01
N GLY A 112 -11.56 13.01 10.15
CA GLY A 112 -12.35 12.39 11.21
C GLY A 112 -12.72 10.94 10.89
N TYR A 113 -13.19 10.22 11.90
CA TYR A 113 -13.56 8.81 11.79
C TYR A 113 -14.71 8.57 10.80
N GLU A 114 -15.82 9.32 10.94
CA GLU A 114 -17.04 9.10 10.15
C GLU A 114 -16.80 9.25 8.64
N LYS A 115 -16.09 10.32 8.25
CA LYS A 115 -15.83 10.65 6.83
C LYS A 115 -14.70 9.84 6.20
N THR A 116 -13.97 9.05 6.99
CA THR A 116 -12.90 8.18 6.47
C THR A 116 -13.51 6.85 6.01
N THR A 117 -13.32 6.52 4.74
CA THR A 117 -13.80 5.26 4.16
C THR A 117 -12.69 4.21 4.13
N THR A 118 -13.05 2.92 4.04
CA THR A 118 -12.07 1.85 3.80
C THR A 118 -11.26 2.13 2.52
N GLU A 119 -11.87 2.75 1.52
CA GLU A 119 -11.21 3.23 0.31
C GLU A 119 -10.12 4.27 0.56
N ASP A 120 -10.35 5.19 1.50
CA ASP A 120 -9.35 6.18 1.88
C ASP A 120 -8.17 5.51 2.58
N ILE A 121 -8.46 4.55 3.47
CA ILE A 121 -7.49 3.79 4.26
C ILE A 121 -6.56 2.99 3.35
N VAL A 122 -7.12 2.16 2.48
CA VAL A 122 -6.31 1.30 1.59
C VAL A 122 -5.48 2.12 0.60
N LYS A 123 -6.02 3.24 0.11
CA LYS A 123 -5.29 4.17 -0.76
C LYS A 123 -4.14 4.88 -0.04
N ALA A 124 -4.25 5.07 1.26
CA ALA A 124 -3.27 5.80 2.06
C ALA A 124 -2.12 4.92 2.50
N ALA A 125 -2.45 3.72 2.96
CA ALA A 125 -1.48 2.70 3.31
C ALA A 125 -0.87 2.01 2.08
N ASN A 126 -1.36 2.32 0.87
CA ASN A 126 -0.93 1.68 -0.38
C ASN A 126 -1.08 0.14 -0.36
N ILE A 127 -2.20 -0.33 0.20
CA ILE A 127 -2.53 -1.76 0.34
C ILE A 127 -3.81 -2.10 -0.42
N THR A 128 -4.11 -3.39 -0.55
CA THR A 128 -5.40 -3.86 -1.08
C THR A 128 -6.45 -3.97 0.04
N ARG A 129 -7.74 -4.02 -0.32
CA ARG A 129 -8.80 -4.31 0.67
C ARG A 129 -8.63 -5.67 1.34
N TYR A 130 -8.23 -6.70 0.59
CA TYR A 130 -7.95 -8.01 1.14
C TYR A 130 -6.89 -7.92 2.24
N TYR A 131 -5.81 -7.19 1.98
CA TYR A 131 -4.72 -7.01 2.91
C TYR A 131 -5.12 -6.21 4.16
N PHE A 132 -5.97 -5.19 4.00
CA PHE A 132 -6.60 -4.51 5.12
C PHE A 132 -7.38 -5.48 6.01
N TYR A 133 -8.24 -6.31 5.41
CA TYR A 133 -9.07 -7.26 6.16
C TYR A 133 -8.30 -8.45 6.75
N LYS A 134 -7.07 -8.71 6.29
CA LYS A 134 -6.15 -9.66 6.89
C LYS A 134 -5.64 -9.19 8.25
N HIS A 135 -5.41 -7.87 8.41
CA HIS A 135 -4.82 -7.26 9.61
C HIS A 135 -5.83 -6.60 10.54
N PHE A 136 -6.95 -6.12 9.99
CA PHE A 136 -8.00 -5.42 10.73
C PHE A 136 -9.37 -5.91 10.26
N LYS A 137 -10.20 -6.37 11.19
CA LYS A 137 -11.57 -6.81 10.93
C LYS A 137 -12.42 -5.69 10.32
N ASN A 138 -12.16 -4.43 10.71
CA ASN A 138 -12.91 -3.28 10.22
C ASN A 138 -12.18 -1.93 10.50
N LYS A 139 -12.74 -0.84 9.97
CA LYS A 139 -12.25 0.54 10.19
C LYS A 139 -12.18 0.91 11.67
N LYS A 140 -13.11 0.43 12.50
CA LYS A 140 -13.17 0.75 13.94
C LYS A 140 -11.96 0.18 14.66
N GLU A 141 -11.59 -1.06 14.37
CA GLU A 141 -10.39 -1.69 14.94
C GLU A 141 -9.12 -0.94 14.57
N LEU A 142 -8.92 -0.61 13.28
CA LEU A 142 -7.78 0.21 12.85
C LEU A 142 -7.77 1.58 13.55
N PHE A 143 -8.93 2.22 13.71
CA PHE A 143 -9.03 3.52 14.36
C PHE A 143 -8.65 3.44 15.84
N ILE A 144 -9.08 2.40 16.56
CA ILE A 144 -8.71 2.16 17.96
C ILE A 144 -7.19 1.98 18.07
N GLU A 145 -6.60 1.18 17.18
CA GLU A 145 -5.15 0.96 17.16
C GLU A 145 -4.37 2.26 16.90
N CYS A 146 -4.85 3.12 15.99
CA CYS A 146 -4.28 4.46 15.80
C CYS A 146 -4.33 5.32 17.07
N LEU A 147 -5.41 5.26 17.85
CA LEU A 147 -5.52 5.99 19.11
C LEU A 147 -4.58 5.43 20.18
N ASN A 148 -4.43 4.11 20.25
CA ASN A 148 -3.50 3.47 21.19
C ASN A 148 -2.05 3.88 20.90
N THR A 149 -1.64 3.87 19.62
CA THR A 149 -0.30 4.33 19.21
C THR A 149 -0.06 5.78 19.61
N LEU A 150 -1.03 6.67 19.37
CA LEU A 150 -0.91 8.08 19.77
C LEU A 150 -0.83 8.25 21.29
N LYS A 151 -1.56 7.43 22.05
CA LYS A 151 -1.52 7.43 23.51
C LYS A 151 -0.13 7.01 24.01
N GLU A 152 0.43 5.93 23.46
CA GLU A 152 1.78 5.49 23.81
C GLU A 152 2.85 6.54 23.49
N ASP A 153 2.74 7.22 22.35
CA ASP A 153 3.65 8.31 21.99
C ASP A 153 3.54 9.49 22.96
N PHE A 154 2.32 9.81 23.40
CA PHE A 154 2.08 10.84 24.42
C PHE A 154 2.68 10.45 25.78
N ASP A 155 2.45 9.21 26.23
CA ASP A 155 2.96 8.67 27.48
C ASP A 155 4.51 8.63 27.51
N LYS A 156 5.15 8.38 26.36
CA LYS A 156 6.61 8.43 26.20
C LYS A 156 7.15 9.87 26.18
N ALA A 157 6.44 10.79 25.53
CA ALA A 157 6.86 12.19 25.40
C ALA A 157 6.66 13.00 26.68
N SER A 158 5.75 12.56 27.54
CA SER A 158 5.53 13.09 28.88
C SER A 158 5.32 11.91 29.80
N PRO A 159 6.36 11.43 30.53
CA PRO A 159 6.19 10.44 31.58
C PRO A 159 5.46 11.10 32.76
N PHE A 160 4.19 11.46 32.56
CA PHE A 160 3.34 12.03 33.59
C PHE A 160 3.06 10.90 34.58
N GLU A 161 3.57 11.07 35.80
CA GLU A 161 3.58 10.06 36.85
C GLU A 161 2.21 9.41 37.04
N LYS A 162 2.21 8.08 37.15
CA LYS A 162 1.05 7.20 37.38
C LYS A 162 0.32 7.43 38.74
N ASN A 163 0.44 8.58 39.39
CA ASN A 163 0.04 8.78 40.79
C ASN A 163 -1.21 9.65 41.02
N PHE A 164 -2.06 9.90 40.02
CA PHE A 164 -3.21 10.80 40.21
C PHE A 164 -4.57 10.12 40.47
N TYR A 165 -4.62 8.83 40.83
CA TYR A 165 -5.87 8.17 41.27
C TYR A 165 -5.78 7.38 42.58
N THR A 166 -4.87 7.77 43.49
CA THR A 166 -5.04 7.44 44.92
C THR A 166 -5.32 8.72 45.68
N THR A 167 -6.60 9.05 45.84
CA THR A 167 -7.07 9.94 46.90
C THR A 167 -8.03 9.14 47.75
N HIS A 168 -7.80 9.26 49.06
CA HIS A 168 -8.35 8.57 50.22
C HIS A 168 -9.85 8.25 50.21
#